data_AF-A0A0C3Q5Y0-F1
#
_entry.id   AF-A0A0C3Q5Y0-F1
#
_cell.length_a   1.000
_cell.length_b   1.000
_cell.length_c   1.000
_cell.angle_alpha   90.00
_cell.angle_beta   90.00
_cell.angle_gamma   90.00
#
_symmetry.space_group_name_H-M   'P 1'
#
loop_
_entity.id
_entity.type
_entity.pdbx_description
1 polymer ?
#
loop_
_entity_poly.entity_id
_entity_poly.type
_entity_poly.pdbx_seq_one_letter_code
_entity_poly.pdbx_strand_id
1 'polypeptide(L)'
;MRLSVVVLFAASLVSAASVFKRHNEHEVPYPSPCKPDDTVCLCVNENYYTEVATCVQSNCSPEDAKAAAEVGIKYCKGVGIDPENPIPKCGIQCVEKAPTGNCYPDDNKCLCKNKDFLESVVWCFKKSCQGEDLKNAKCAGEAYCRAAGVGVSSIFGY
;
A
#
# COMPACT_ATOMS: atom_id res chain seq x y z
N MET A 1 -30.21 20.24 -33.59
CA MET A 1 -30.63 19.99 -32.20
C MET A 1 -29.50 19.27 -31.49
N ARG A 2 -28.81 19.97 -30.57
CA ARG A 2 -27.74 19.43 -29.74
C ARG A 2 -28.41 18.79 -28.51
N LEU A 3 -28.40 17.47 -28.40
CA LEU A 3 -28.69 16.81 -27.12
C LEU A 3 -27.37 16.68 -26.36
N SER A 4 -27.12 17.66 -25.49
CA SER A 4 -26.10 17.55 -24.46
C SER A 4 -26.58 16.52 -23.42
N VAL A 5 -26.12 15.28 -23.54
CA VAL A 5 -26.18 14.33 -22.44
C VAL A 5 -25.06 14.72 -21.48
N VAL A 6 -25.42 15.56 -20.50
CA VAL A 6 -24.58 15.77 -19.31
C VAL A 6 -24.65 14.46 -18.52
N VAL A 7 -23.70 13.57 -18.79
CA VAL A 7 -23.43 12.44 -17.92
C VAL A 7 -22.88 13.03 -16.63
N LEU A 8 -23.77 13.20 -15.65
CA LEU A 8 -23.40 13.44 -14.27
C LEU A 8 -22.62 12.21 -13.80
N PHE A 9 -21.28 12.30 -13.86
CA PHE A 9 -20.40 11.41 -13.12
C PHE A 9 -20.55 11.73 -11.63
N ALA A 10 -21.67 11.29 -11.04
CA ALA A 10 -21.69 10.96 -9.63
C ALA A 10 -20.79 9.73 -9.48
N ALA A 11 -19.48 9.97 -9.36
CA ALA A 11 -18.52 8.99 -8.88
C ALA A 11 -18.87 8.68 -7.42
N SER A 12 -19.88 7.83 -7.26
CA SER A 12 -20.23 7.21 -6.00
C SER A 12 -18.98 6.49 -5.50
N LEU A 13 -18.60 6.74 -4.24
CA LEU A 13 -17.46 6.08 -3.58
C LEU A 13 -17.57 4.54 -3.62
N VAL A 14 -18.74 4.01 -3.99
CA VAL A 14 -19.01 2.59 -4.27
C VAL A 14 -18.19 2.04 -5.45
N SER A 15 -17.84 2.86 -6.45
CA SER A 15 -17.11 2.38 -7.64
C SER A 15 -15.67 1.98 -7.32
N ALA A 16 -14.96 2.70 -6.45
CA ALA A 16 -13.56 2.41 -6.12
C ALA A 16 -13.40 1.03 -5.43
N ALA A 17 -14.30 0.69 -4.50
CA ALA A 17 -14.29 -0.61 -3.83
C ALA A 17 -14.67 -1.78 -4.77
N SER A 18 -15.43 -1.50 -5.84
CA SER A 18 -15.79 -2.51 -6.84
C SER A 18 -14.65 -2.84 -7.81
N VAL A 19 -13.74 -1.89 -8.09
CA VAL A 19 -12.58 -2.09 -8.98
C VAL A 19 -11.64 -3.15 -8.39
N PHE A 20 -11.30 -3.05 -7.09
CA PHE A 20 -10.49 -4.05 -6.39
C PHE A 20 -11.24 -5.35 -6.06
N LYS A 21 -12.57 -5.41 -6.26
CA LYS A 21 -13.33 -6.67 -6.13
C LYS A 21 -13.38 -7.51 -7.41
N ARG A 22 -12.95 -6.96 -8.56
CA ARG A 22 -12.97 -7.67 -9.84
C ARG A 22 -11.81 -8.64 -10.05
N HIS A 23 -10.99 -8.92 -9.03
CA HIS A 23 -9.90 -9.92 -9.10
C HIS A 23 -10.31 -11.30 -9.63
N ASN A 24 -11.61 -11.64 -9.61
CA ASN A 24 -12.16 -12.90 -10.13
C ASN A 24 -12.68 -12.83 -11.58
N GLU A 25 -12.68 -11.67 -12.24
CA GLU A 25 -13.09 -11.52 -13.64
C GLU A 25 -11.84 -11.32 -14.53
N HIS A 26 -11.17 -12.44 -14.80
CA HIS A 26 -10.22 -12.79 -15.87
C HIS A 26 -9.04 -11.87 -16.30
N GLU A 27 -8.81 -10.66 -15.81
CA GLU A 27 -7.69 -9.81 -16.32
C GLU A 27 -6.90 -9.01 -15.27
N VAL A 28 -7.18 -9.21 -13.98
CA VAL A 28 -6.49 -8.46 -12.91
C VAL A 28 -5.35 -9.27 -12.31
N PRO A 29 -4.14 -8.67 -12.14
CA PRO A 29 -3.01 -9.39 -11.59
C PRO A 29 -3.30 -9.94 -10.18
N TYR A 30 -2.83 -11.15 -9.89
CA TYR A 30 -3.03 -11.77 -8.58
C TYR A 30 -2.06 -11.16 -7.57
N PRO A 31 -2.55 -10.56 -6.47
CA PRO A 31 -1.74 -9.68 -5.63
C PRO A 31 -0.81 -10.40 -4.64
N SER A 32 -0.37 -11.62 -4.96
CA SER A 32 0.55 -12.39 -4.12
C SER A 32 1.79 -11.57 -3.75
N PRO A 33 2.28 -11.66 -2.51
CA PRO A 33 1.81 -12.51 -1.39
C PRO A 33 0.65 -11.92 -0.57
N CYS A 34 0.14 -10.75 -0.93
CA CYS A 34 -1.04 -10.18 -0.28
C CYS A 34 -2.31 -10.96 -0.64
N LYS A 35 -3.28 -10.96 0.28
CA LYS A 35 -4.63 -11.45 -0.04
C LYS A 35 -5.40 -10.36 -0.80
N PRO A 36 -6.34 -10.72 -1.69
CA PRO A 36 -7.16 -9.74 -2.42
C PRO A 36 -7.97 -8.78 -1.52
N ASP A 37 -8.25 -9.16 -0.28
CA ASP A 37 -8.96 -8.34 0.71
C ASP A 37 -8.04 -7.63 1.73
N ASP A 38 -6.71 -7.85 1.65
CA ASP A 38 -5.72 -7.17 2.50
C ASP A 38 -5.30 -5.84 1.88
N THR A 39 -6.23 -4.89 1.86
CA THR A 39 -6.05 -3.57 1.22
C THR A 39 -4.77 -2.87 1.66
N VAL A 40 -4.39 -2.97 2.93
CA VAL A 40 -3.16 -2.32 3.43
C VAL A 40 -1.92 -2.95 2.79
N CYS A 41 -1.87 -4.29 2.67
CA CYS A 41 -0.79 -4.99 1.98
C CYS A 41 -0.76 -4.67 0.49
N LEU A 42 -1.94 -4.66 -0.17
CA LEU A 42 -2.05 -4.25 -1.57
C LEU A 42 -1.45 -2.86 -1.79
N CYS A 43 -1.70 -1.95 -0.86
CA CYS A 43 -1.26 -0.57 -0.92
C CYS A 43 0.26 -0.36 -0.71
N VAL A 44 1.02 -1.43 -0.48
CA VAL A 44 2.49 -1.38 -0.38
C VAL A 44 3.18 -2.50 -1.19
N ASN A 45 2.43 -3.26 -2.00
CA ASN A 45 2.97 -4.32 -2.84
C ASN A 45 3.43 -3.75 -4.20
N GLU A 46 4.73 -3.45 -4.31
CA GLU A 46 5.35 -2.85 -5.50
C GLU A 46 5.13 -3.65 -6.78
N ASN A 47 5.17 -4.98 -6.71
CA ASN A 47 4.95 -5.84 -7.87
C ASN A 47 3.51 -5.71 -8.36
N TYR A 48 2.55 -5.83 -7.44
CA TYR A 48 1.14 -5.69 -7.76
C TYR A 48 0.83 -4.30 -8.35
N TYR A 49 1.39 -3.23 -7.77
CA TYR A 49 1.24 -1.90 -8.31
C TYR A 49 1.79 -1.75 -9.72
N THR A 50 2.97 -2.33 -9.97
CA THR A 50 3.60 -2.28 -11.30
C THR A 50 2.72 -2.98 -12.33
N GLU A 51 2.21 -4.17 -12.01
CA GLU A 51 1.33 -4.92 -12.92
C GLU A 51 0.01 -4.19 -13.18
N VAL A 52 -0.60 -3.59 -12.15
CA VAL A 52 -1.81 -2.77 -12.29
C VAL A 52 -1.52 -1.54 -13.14
N ALA A 53 -0.42 -0.84 -12.89
CA ALA A 53 -0.03 0.35 -13.64
C ALA A 53 0.23 0.01 -15.12
N THR A 54 0.93 -1.08 -15.42
CA THR A 54 1.16 -1.56 -16.79
C THR A 54 -0.16 -1.92 -17.48
N CYS A 55 -1.07 -2.60 -16.78
CA CYS A 55 -2.39 -2.94 -17.32
C CYS A 55 -3.20 -1.68 -17.65
N VAL A 56 -3.27 -0.71 -16.73
CA VAL A 56 -3.96 0.56 -16.93
C VAL A 56 -3.34 1.35 -18.09
N GLN A 57 -2.02 1.45 -18.15
CA GLN A 57 -1.33 2.16 -19.24
C GLN A 57 -1.54 1.50 -20.61
N SER A 58 -1.70 0.17 -20.65
CA SER A 58 -1.87 -0.57 -21.90
C SER A 58 -3.31 -0.58 -22.40
N ASN A 59 -4.29 -0.42 -21.52
CA ASN A 59 -5.71 -0.60 -21.83
C ASN A 59 -6.57 0.66 -21.66
N CYS A 60 -6.05 1.74 -21.09
CA CYS A 60 -6.79 2.98 -20.85
C CYS A 60 -6.20 4.17 -21.63
N SER A 61 -7.03 5.19 -21.89
CA SER A 61 -6.52 6.47 -22.38
C SER A 61 -5.66 7.16 -21.30
N PRO A 62 -4.82 8.15 -21.64
CA PRO A 62 -4.07 8.92 -20.66
C PRO A 62 -4.95 9.58 -19.58
N GLU A 63 -6.14 10.05 -19.96
CA GLU A 63 -7.10 10.65 -19.04
C GLU A 63 -7.68 9.63 -18.07
N ASP A 64 -8.08 8.46 -18.58
CA ASP A 64 -8.62 7.37 -17.77
C ASP A 64 -7.55 6.76 -16.85
N ALA A 65 -6.32 6.64 -17.34
CA ALA A 65 -5.18 6.17 -16.55
C ALA A 65 -4.89 7.11 -15.37
N LYS A 66 -4.94 8.42 -15.61
CA LYS A 66 -4.81 9.43 -14.55
C LYS A 66 -5.95 9.31 -13.52
N ALA A 67 -7.19 9.19 -13.97
CA ALA A 67 -8.34 9.02 -13.07
C ALA A 67 -8.22 7.74 -12.23
N ALA A 68 -7.75 6.64 -12.83
CA ALA A 68 -7.51 5.38 -12.13
C ALA A 68 -6.43 5.53 -11.03
N ALA A 69 -5.32 6.22 -11.33
CA ALA A 69 -4.28 6.51 -10.34
C ALA A 69 -4.81 7.35 -9.17
N GLU A 70 -5.59 8.40 -9.45
CA GLU A 70 -6.20 9.25 -8.41
C GLU A 70 -7.15 8.45 -7.51
N VAL A 71 -7.94 7.54 -8.09
CA VAL A 71 -8.80 6.62 -7.33
C VAL A 71 -7.98 5.67 -6.46
N GLY A 72 -6.90 5.10 -6.99
CA GLY A 72 -6.00 4.22 -6.24
C GLY A 72 -5.35 4.92 -5.05
N ILE A 73 -4.84 6.14 -5.25
CA ILE A 73 -4.26 6.96 -4.18
C ILE A 73 -5.31 7.24 -3.09
N LYS A 74 -6.52 7.66 -3.48
CA LYS A 74 -7.61 7.93 -2.52
C LYS A 74 -8.01 6.68 -1.75
N TYR A 75 -8.04 5.53 -2.41
CA TYR A 75 -8.38 4.25 -1.80
C TYR A 75 -7.37 3.86 -0.71
N CYS A 76 -6.07 3.94 -1.02
CA CYS A 76 -5.02 3.65 -0.03
C CYS A 76 -5.01 4.64 1.13
N LYS A 77 -5.20 5.94 0.84
CA LYS A 77 -5.31 6.95 1.90
C LYS A 77 -6.49 6.68 2.84
N GLY A 78 -7.58 6.12 2.32
CA GLY A 78 -8.74 5.70 3.11
C GLY A 78 -8.45 4.60 4.13
N VAL A 79 -7.37 3.83 3.97
CA VAL A 79 -6.91 2.81 4.94
C VAL A 79 -5.67 3.23 5.73
N GLY A 80 -5.29 4.52 5.66
CA GLY A 80 -4.15 5.06 6.39
C GLY A 80 -2.79 4.88 5.70
N ILE A 81 -2.78 4.51 4.42
CA ILE A 81 -1.55 4.38 3.61
C ILE A 81 -1.51 5.50 2.56
N ASP A 82 -0.52 6.38 2.65
CA ASP A 82 -0.20 7.24 1.51
C ASP A 82 0.77 6.47 0.59
N PRO A 83 0.37 6.02 -0.60
CA PRO A 83 1.26 5.21 -1.45
C PRO A 83 2.52 5.98 -1.91
N GLU A 84 2.50 7.31 -1.87
CA GLU A 84 3.69 8.13 -2.13
C GLU A 84 4.62 8.20 -0.92
N ASN A 85 4.07 8.06 0.30
CA ASN A 85 4.80 8.13 1.56
C ASN A 85 4.21 7.13 2.58
N PRO A 86 4.38 5.81 2.38
CA PRO A 86 3.62 4.81 3.15
C PRO A 86 3.97 4.80 4.63
N ILE A 87 5.21 5.19 4.96
CA ILE A 87 5.66 5.46 6.33
C ILE A 87 5.50 6.96 6.61
N PRO A 88 4.73 7.36 7.65
CA PRO A 88 4.63 8.75 8.06
C PRO A 88 6.00 9.38 8.35
N LYS A 89 6.14 10.69 8.17
CA LYS A 89 7.42 11.40 8.33
C LYS A 89 8.13 11.13 9.66
N CYS A 90 7.37 10.98 10.74
CA CYS A 90 7.90 10.65 12.07
C CYS A 90 8.63 9.29 12.13
N GLY A 91 8.31 8.36 11.22
CA GLY A 91 8.85 7.01 11.17
C GLY A 91 9.98 6.80 10.16
N ILE A 92 10.20 7.73 9.23
CA ILE A 92 11.22 7.57 8.17
C ILE A 92 12.60 7.27 8.78
N GLN A 93 13.02 8.11 9.73
CA GLN A 93 14.31 7.94 10.42
C GLN A 93 14.41 6.66 11.25
N CYS A 94 13.28 6.05 11.63
CA CYS A 94 13.26 4.78 12.36
C CYS A 94 13.66 3.62 11.46
N VAL A 95 13.21 3.62 10.20
CA VAL A 95 13.56 2.60 9.21
C VAL A 95 15.02 2.78 8.77
N GLU A 96 15.41 4.02 8.45
CA GLU A 96 16.76 4.33 7.95
C GLU A 96 17.89 4.03 8.95
N LYS A 97 17.62 4.14 10.26
CA LYS A 97 18.63 3.95 11.32
C LYS A 97 18.57 2.56 11.97
N ALA A 98 17.59 1.74 11.60
CA ALA A 98 17.45 0.42 12.21
C ALA A 98 18.63 -0.49 11.80
N PRO A 99 19.07 -1.39 12.69
CA PRO A 99 20.20 -2.27 12.42
C PRO A 99 19.80 -3.32 11.36
N THR A 100 20.31 -3.18 10.14
CA THR A 100 19.99 -4.10 9.03
C THR A 100 20.69 -5.46 9.17
N GLY A 101 21.74 -5.54 10.00
CA GLY A 101 22.55 -6.75 10.15
C GLY A 101 23.22 -7.10 8.82
N ASN A 102 22.98 -8.33 8.35
CA ASN A 102 23.49 -8.81 7.06
C ASN A 102 22.54 -8.54 5.88
N CYS A 103 21.40 -7.89 6.12
CA CYS A 103 20.45 -7.57 5.05
C CYS A 103 20.87 -6.30 4.31
N TYR A 104 20.66 -6.32 2.98
CA TYR A 104 20.72 -5.09 2.20
C TYR A 104 19.55 -4.16 2.56
N PRO A 105 19.73 -2.82 2.49
CA PRO A 105 18.68 -1.87 2.84
C PRO A 105 17.39 -1.98 2.02
N ASP A 106 17.44 -2.56 0.82
CA ASP A 106 16.32 -2.78 -0.08
C ASP A 106 15.80 -4.24 -0.09
N ASP A 107 16.44 -5.15 0.64
CA ASP A 107 15.97 -6.53 0.80
C ASP A 107 14.91 -6.61 1.91
N ASN A 108 13.70 -6.14 1.57
CA ASN A 108 12.54 -6.15 2.47
C ASN A 108 12.25 -7.53 3.07
N LYS A 109 12.48 -8.61 2.33
CA LYS A 109 12.25 -9.97 2.81
C LYS A 109 13.27 -10.38 3.87
N CYS A 110 14.54 -10.02 3.70
CA CYS A 110 15.58 -10.22 4.71
C CYS A 110 15.31 -9.34 5.94
N LEU A 111 15.06 -8.04 5.74
CA LEU A 111 14.78 -7.09 6.82
C LEU A 111 13.57 -7.52 7.66
N CYS A 112 12.50 -7.99 7.03
CA CYS A 112 11.32 -8.50 7.72
C CYS A 112 11.52 -9.85 8.44
N LYS A 113 12.64 -10.54 8.22
CA LYS A 113 13.06 -11.70 9.02
C LYS A 113 14.06 -11.33 10.11
N ASN A 114 14.63 -10.13 10.05
CA ASN A 114 15.57 -9.63 11.03
C ASN A 114 14.80 -9.06 12.23
N LYS A 115 14.80 -9.81 13.34
CA LYS A 115 14.09 -9.43 14.57
C LYS A 115 14.63 -8.13 15.18
N ASP A 116 15.95 -7.93 15.19
CA ASP A 116 16.58 -6.73 15.76
C ASP A 116 16.21 -5.47 14.97
N PHE A 117 16.16 -5.59 13.63
CA PHE A 117 15.66 -4.53 12.75
C PHE A 117 14.22 -4.18 13.12
N LEU A 118 13.31 -5.17 13.11
CA LEU A 118 11.89 -4.93 13.36
C LEU A 118 11.60 -4.38 14.76
N GLU A 119 12.24 -4.92 15.80
CA GLU A 119 12.06 -4.43 17.17
C GLU A 119 12.58 -3.00 17.33
N SER A 120 13.70 -2.66 16.69
CA SER A 120 14.24 -1.29 16.67
C SER A 120 13.29 -0.31 15.97
N VAL A 121 12.77 -0.69 14.79
CA VAL A 121 11.78 0.12 14.05
C VAL A 121 10.53 0.34 14.88
N VAL A 122 9.94 -0.72 15.44
CA VAL A 122 8.72 -0.63 16.25
C VAL A 122 8.93 0.21 17.50
N TRP A 123 10.07 0.05 18.18
CA TRP A 123 10.40 0.87 19.35
C TRP A 123 10.53 2.34 18.97
N CYS A 124 11.24 2.64 17.88
CA CYS A 124 11.40 4.00 17.40
C CYS A 124 10.06 4.62 16.96
N PHE A 125 9.18 3.88 16.27
CA PHE A 125 7.83 4.35 15.97
C PHE A 125 7.08 4.77 17.23
N LYS A 126 7.10 3.94 18.29
CA LYS A 126 6.44 4.27 19.57
C LYS A 126 7.01 5.53 20.24
N LYS A 127 8.25 5.90 19.93
CA LYS A 127 8.92 7.11 20.47
C LYS A 127 8.68 8.35 19.61
N SER A 128 8.72 8.19 18.30
CA SER A 128 8.76 9.30 17.35
C SER A 128 7.40 9.67 16.77
N CYS A 129 6.48 8.71 16.71
CA CYS A 129 5.13 8.88 16.17
C CYS A 129 4.08 8.85 17.27
N GLN A 130 2.95 9.52 17.06
CA GLN A 130 1.82 9.57 17.99
C GLN A 130 0.49 9.45 17.24
N GLY A 131 -0.58 9.15 17.97
CA GLY A 131 -1.95 9.11 17.43
C GLY A 131 -2.07 8.28 16.15
N GLU A 132 -2.66 8.88 15.12
CA GLU A 132 -2.87 8.24 13.82
C GLU A 132 -1.55 7.93 13.09
N ASP A 133 -0.52 8.76 13.24
CA ASP A 133 0.78 8.50 12.62
C ASP A 133 1.44 7.23 13.21
N LEU A 134 1.33 7.00 14.52
CA LEU A 134 1.86 5.77 15.14
C LEU A 134 1.10 4.54 14.62
N LYS A 135 -0.23 4.64 14.52
CA LYS A 135 -1.07 3.56 13.99
C LYS A 135 -0.69 3.26 12.54
N ASN A 136 -0.58 4.29 11.70
CA ASN A 136 -0.29 4.15 10.28
C ASN A 136 1.15 3.65 10.05
N ALA A 137 2.13 4.13 10.81
CA ALA A 137 3.51 3.64 10.74
C ALA A 137 3.62 2.14 11.04
N LYS A 138 2.95 1.67 12.11
CA LYS A 138 2.90 0.23 12.43
C LYS A 138 2.17 -0.56 11.35
N CYS A 139 1.02 -0.07 10.90
CA CYS A 139 0.20 -0.72 9.88
C CYS A 139 0.97 -0.90 8.57
N ALA A 140 1.65 0.16 8.13
CA ALA A 140 2.51 0.15 6.95
C ALA A 140 3.70 -0.79 7.10
N GLY A 141 4.41 -0.75 8.24
CA GLY A 141 5.53 -1.66 8.50
C GLY A 141 5.14 -3.13 8.46
N GLU A 142 4.01 -3.50 9.08
CA GLU A 142 3.48 -4.87 8.97
C GLU A 142 3.10 -5.23 7.53
N ALA A 143 2.46 -4.30 6.81
CA ALA A 143 2.00 -4.51 5.44
C ALA A 143 3.17 -4.73 4.48
N TYR A 144 4.27 -3.99 4.62
CA TYR A 144 5.49 -4.20 3.82
C TYR A 144 6.04 -5.61 4.01
N CYS A 145 6.06 -6.11 5.25
CA CYS A 145 6.51 -7.46 5.50
C CYS A 145 5.56 -8.50 4.90
N ARG A 146 4.25 -8.29 4.99
CA ARG A 146 3.28 -9.16 4.30
C ARG A 146 3.49 -9.14 2.79
N ALA A 147 3.72 -7.98 2.19
CA ALA A 147 4.03 -7.83 0.75
C ALA A 147 5.37 -8.49 0.36
N ALA A 148 6.31 -8.62 1.29
CA ALA A 148 7.53 -9.41 1.12
C ALA A 148 7.35 -10.93 1.41
N GLY A 149 6.13 -11.34 1.78
CA GLY A 149 5.78 -12.74 2.08
C GLY A 149 6.19 -13.19 3.48
N VAL A 150 6.33 -12.25 4.43
CA VAL A 150 6.74 -12.51 5.81
C VAL A 150 5.65 -12.03 6.78
N GLY A 151 5.13 -12.95 7.61
CA GLY A 151 4.18 -12.61 8.67
C GLY A 151 4.88 -12.10 9.92
N VAL A 152 4.56 -10.89 10.38
CA VAL A 152 5.24 -10.20 11.50
C VAL A 152 4.27 -9.63 12.56
N SER A 153 3.01 -10.06 12.56
CA SER A 153 1.93 -9.49 13.39
C SER A 153 2.23 -9.53 14.90
N SER A 154 3.05 -10.49 15.37
CA SER A 154 3.46 -10.57 16.78
C SER A 154 4.46 -9.50 17.21
N ILE A 155 5.15 -8.84 16.27
CA ILE A 155 6.22 -7.86 16.57
C ILE A 155 5.67 -6.44 16.66
N PHE A 156 4.74 -6.09 15.76
CA PHE A 156 4.20 -4.73 15.67
C PHE A 156 3.10 -4.44 16.69
N GLY A 157 2.43 -5.50 17.19
CA GLY A 157 1.60 -5.51 18.40
C GLY A 157 0.58 -4.38 18.47
N TYR A 158 -0.68 -4.69 18.16
CA TYR A 158 -1.81 -3.79 18.43
C TYR A 158 -2.17 -3.76 19.91
#